data_AF-A0A936PRH7-F1
#
_entry.id   AF-A0A936PRH7-F1
#
_cell.length_a   1.000
_cell.length_b   1.000
_cell.length_c   1.000
_cell.angle_alpha   90.00
_cell.angle_beta   90.00
_cell.angle_gamma   90.00
#
_symmetry.space_group_name_H-M   'P 1'
#
loop_
_entity.id
_entity.type
_entity.pdbx_description
1 polymer ?
#
loop_
_entity_poly.entity_id
_entity_poly.type
_entity_poly.pdbx_seq_one_letter_code
_entity_poly.pdbx_strand_id
1 'polypeptide(L)'
;MAPLRKMLAPGPFRADQLASGTPYELSRGHSILCAPTGARGAGSQLAGGYVIASDPAVAVAGVDLGFSPEPGTLRAPDVAVYGDPSELHKAGWAKTAPPLAVEYADRGGDEAELMERIRDLLQHGTRYVWVVRLQGPRRVEVYEPDRPMRVVTAEEALTAEGVLTNPVTVDALYDPDHAEAAIFRNLLNRRGVESLEALREAGRAEGKAEGKAEGESNGEVKGERRGRQRTLRVILSSRGLTLTPDQDALIEAADLPTLTEWIRRVALVPSTDALFSPR
;
A
#
# COMPACT_ATOMS: atom_id res chain seq x y z
N MET A 1 28.78 31.59 3.22
CA MET A 1 28.34 32.78 2.45
C MET A 1 29.20 33.14 1.24
N ALA A 2 30.44 32.63 1.09
CA ALA A 2 31.25 32.84 -0.13
C ALA A 2 30.83 32.08 -1.42
N PRO A 3 30.19 30.88 -1.39
CA PRO A 3 29.95 30.13 -2.64
C PRO A 3 28.80 30.64 -3.51
N LEU A 4 27.78 31.27 -2.92
CA LEU A 4 26.58 31.74 -3.63
C LEU A 4 26.86 32.87 -4.65
N ARG A 5 27.89 33.71 -4.44
CA ARG A 5 28.27 34.78 -5.38
C ARG A 5 28.94 34.27 -6.65
N LYS A 6 29.43 33.03 -6.68
CA LYS A 6 30.21 32.49 -7.81
C LYS A 6 29.32 32.06 -9.00
N MET A 7 28.04 31.80 -8.76
CA MET A 7 27.09 31.28 -9.76
C MET A 7 26.34 32.37 -10.55
N LEU A 8 26.69 33.64 -10.36
CA LEU A 8 26.28 34.74 -11.25
C LEU A 8 27.26 34.92 -12.43
N ALA A 9 28.39 34.20 -12.44
CA ALA A 9 29.34 34.19 -13.54
C ALA A 9 28.84 33.28 -14.69
N PRO A 10 29.25 33.52 -15.95
CA PRO A 10 28.70 32.79 -17.10
C PRO A 10 28.99 31.26 -17.14
N GLY A 11 29.85 30.75 -16.26
CA GLY A 11 30.32 29.36 -16.29
C GLY A 11 31.58 29.16 -17.17
N PRO A 12 31.94 27.90 -17.51
CA PRO A 12 31.23 26.68 -17.14
C PRO A 12 31.53 26.24 -15.70
N PHE A 13 30.47 25.83 -15.00
CA PHE A 13 30.53 25.17 -13.70
C PHE A 13 30.52 23.65 -13.87
N ARG A 14 30.93 22.95 -12.82
CA ARG A 14 30.85 21.49 -12.71
C ARG A 14 30.01 21.10 -11.50
N ALA A 15 29.28 19.99 -11.60
CA ALA A 15 28.40 19.52 -10.52
C ALA A 15 29.16 19.23 -9.22
N ASP A 16 30.43 18.82 -9.29
CA ASP A 16 31.31 18.62 -8.13
C ASP A 16 31.69 19.92 -7.40
N GLN A 17 31.41 21.08 -7.99
CA GLN A 17 31.57 22.40 -7.36
C GLN A 17 30.33 22.84 -6.58
N LEU A 18 29.20 22.16 -6.75
CA LEU A 18 27.96 22.43 -6.06
C LEU A 18 27.81 21.48 -4.87
N ALA A 19 27.21 21.98 -3.79
CA ALA A 19 26.84 21.18 -2.63
C ALA A 19 25.33 20.93 -2.63
N SER A 20 24.91 19.79 -2.06
CA SER A 20 23.49 19.53 -1.78
C SER A 20 22.87 20.69 -0.98
N GLY A 21 21.65 21.09 -1.37
CA GLY A 21 20.94 22.25 -0.82
C GLY A 21 21.29 23.61 -1.44
N THR A 22 22.22 23.66 -2.40
CA THR A 22 22.45 24.88 -3.20
C THR A 22 21.34 24.98 -4.26
N PRO A 23 20.62 26.12 -4.42
CA PRO A 23 19.43 26.19 -5.28
C PRO A 23 19.80 26.37 -6.76
N TYR A 24 20.69 25.53 -7.28
CA TYR A 24 21.10 25.59 -8.67
C TYR A 24 21.17 24.21 -9.32
N GLU A 25 20.66 24.16 -10.54
CA GLU A 25 20.94 23.12 -11.52
C GLU A 25 22.04 23.56 -12.48
N LEU A 26 22.56 22.61 -13.27
CA LEU A 26 23.49 22.86 -14.36
C LEU A 26 22.98 22.28 -15.68
N SER A 27 23.02 23.09 -16.73
CA SER A 27 22.86 22.68 -18.14
C SER A 27 24.10 23.04 -18.93
N ARG A 28 24.84 22.04 -19.42
CA ARG A 28 26.06 22.28 -20.23
C ARG A 28 27.04 23.25 -19.52
N GLY A 29 27.17 23.13 -18.21
CA GLY A 29 27.99 23.97 -17.35
C GLY A 29 27.41 25.35 -17.01
N HIS A 30 26.22 25.72 -17.51
CA HIS A 30 25.56 26.97 -17.15
C HIS A 30 24.66 26.75 -15.95
N SER A 31 24.76 27.64 -14.97
CA SER A 31 23.94 27.60 -13.76
C SER A 31 22.53 28.09 -14.02
N ILE A 32 21.56 27.35 -13.49
CA ILE A 32 20.14 27.67 -13.56
C ILE A 32 19.63 27.81 -12.12
N LEU A 33 19.06 28.97 -11.78
CA LEU A 33 18.56 29.24 -10.44
C LEU A 33 17.21 28.53 -10.23
N CYS A 34 17.14 27.66 -9.24
CA CYS A 34 15.90 26.98 -8.86
C CYS A 34 15.14 27.83 -7.85
N ALA A 35 14.07 28.48 -8.30
CA ALA A 35 13.18 29.23 -7.43
C ALA A 35 12.33 28.28 -6.57
N PRO A 36 11.93 28.68 -5.34
CA PRO A 36 11.02 27.89 -4.52
C PRO A 36 9.67 27.65 -5.19
N THR A 37 9.08 26.47 -4.95
CA THR A 37 7.74 26.10 -5.44
C THR A 37 6.63 26.85 -4.71
N GLY A 38 5.63 27.35 -5.46
CA GLY A 38 4.42 27.93 -4.88
C GLY A 38 3.53 26.89 -4.17
N ALA A 39 2.60 27.37 -3.33
CA ALA A 39 1.78 26.49 -2.47
C ALA A 39 1.01 25.39 -3.21
N ARG A 40 0.46 25.71 -4.40
CA ARG A 40 -0.24 24.73 -5.25
C ARG A 40 0.71 23.63 -5.71
N GLY A 41 1.84 24.01 -6.29
CA GLY A 41 2.86 23.07 -6.74
C GLY A 41 3.40 22.21 -5.62
N ALA A 42 3.70 22.80 -4.46
CA ALA A 42 4.21 22.05 -3.30
C ALA A 42 3.23 20.98 -2.81
N GLY A 43 1.94 21.28 -2.75
CA GLY A 43 0.91 20.31 -2.39
C GLY A 43 0.77 19.17 -3.40
N SER A 44 0.71 19.51 -4.70
CA SER A 44 0.59 18.53 -5.78
C SER A 44 1.86 17.65 -5.90
N GLN A 45 3.05 18.23 -5.78
CA GLN A 45 4.33 17.50 -5.74
C GLN A 45 4.36 16.44 -4.65
N LEU A 46 3.90 16.78 -3.43
CA LEU A 46 3.83 15.81 -2.33
C LEU A 46 2.85 14.67 -2.62
N ALA A 47 1.63 15.00 -3.05
CA ALA A 47 0.59 14.02 -3.35
C ALA A 47 1.01 13.07 -4.48
N GLY A 48 1.40 13.63 -5.63
CA GLY A 48 1.84 12.84 -6.78
C GLY A 48 3.14 12.09 -6.50
N GLY A 49 4.06 12.68 -5.74
CA GLY A 49 5.29 12.03 -5.28
C GLY A 49 5.01 10.74 -4.50
N TYR A 50 4.02 10.77 -3.61
CA TYR A 50 3.66 9.59 -2.82
C TYR A 50 2.89 8.53 -3.63
N VAL A 51 2.08 8.94 -4.61
CA VAL A 51 1.48 8.01 -5.58
C VAL A 51 2.55 7.24 -6.34
N ILE A 52 3.58 7.92 -6.85
CA ILE A 52 4.70 7.29 -7.55
C ILE A 52 5.51 6.41 -6.60
N ALA A 53 5.89 6.92 -5.43
CA ALA A 53 6.73 6.21 -4.46
C ALA A 53 6.08 4.93 -3.91
N SER A 54 4.75 4.89 -3.84
CA SER A 54 4.01 3.75 -3.31
C SER A 54 3.86 2.59 -4.30
N ASP A 55 4.08 2.81 -5.61
CA ASP A 55 3.91 1.77 -6.64
C ASP A 55 4.75 0.51 -6.33
N PRO A 56 4.23 -0.71 -6.57
CA PRO A 56 4.95 -1.92 -6.23
C PRO A 56 6.21 -2.18 -7.06
N ALA A 57 6.36 -1.59 -8.26
CA ALA A 57 7.62 -1.65 -9.02
C ALA A 57 8.65 -0.64 -8.52
N VAL A 58 8.25 0.37 -7.73
CA VAL A 58 9.14 1.43 -7.27
C VAL A 58 9.82 1.00 -5.97
N ALA A 59 11.14 0.84 -6.05
CA ALA A 59 11.97 0.62 -4.88
C ALA A 59 12.16 1.91 -4.07
N VAL A 60 12.54 3.00 -4.75
CA VAL A 60 12.78 4.31 -4.15
C VAL A 60 12.38 5.41 -5.15
N ALA A 61 11.69 6.43 -4.66
CA ALA A 61 11.49 7.70 -5.34
C ALA A 61 11.92 8.85 -4.42
N GLY A 62 12.25 10.00 -5.00
CA GLY A 62 12.72 11.17 -4.27
C GLY A 62 12.15 12.46 -4.85
N VAL A 63 12.14 13.50 -4.02
CA VAL A 63 11.89 14.88 -4.42
C VAL A 63 13.22 15.60 -4.59
N ASP A 64 13.31 16.52 -5.54
CA ASP A 64 14.53 17.28 -5.85
C ASP A 64 15.77 16.39 -5.97
N LEU A 65 15.62 15.22 -6.60
CA LEU A 65 16.68 14.23 -6.72
C LEU A 65 17.76 14.72 -7.68
N GLY A 66 18.84 15.28 -7.13
CA GLY A 66 20.00 15.70 -7.89
C GLY A 66 20.76 14.51 -8.50
N PHE A 67 20.76 14.44 -9.84
CA PHE A 67 21.60 13.52 -10.60
C PHE A 67 22.55 14.26 -11.54
N SER A 68 23.77 13.76 -11.67
CA SER A 68 24.83 14.31 -12.52
C SER A 68 25.47 13.20 -13.34
N PRO A 69 24.97 12.97 -14.57
CA PRO A 69 25.48 11.93 -15.47
C PRO A 69 26.84 12.32 -16.07
N GLU A 70 27.12 13.62 -16.14
CA GLU A 70 28.39 14.19 -16.57
C GLU A 70 28.70 15.48 -15.81
N PRO A 71 29.97 15.95 -15.75
CA PRO A 71 30.35 17.08 -14.91
C PRO A 71 29.57 18.38 -15.18
N GLY A 72 29.17 18.65 -16.42
CA GLY A 72 28.46 19.87 -16.82
C GLY A 72 26.95 19.84 -16.58
N THR A 73 26.40 18.71 -16.16
CA THR A 73 24.95 18.50 -16.05
C THR A 73 24.61 18.11 -14.61
N LEU A 74 23.66 18.84 -14.02
CA LEU A 74 23.05 18.54 -12.74
C LEU A 74 21.58 18.90 -12.86
N ARG A 75 20.70 17.91 -12.78
CA ARG A 75 19.26 18.10 -12.82
C ARG A 75 18.62 17.46 -11.60
N ALA A 76 17.54 18.07 -11.13
CA ALA A 76 16.79 17.66 -9.96
C ALA A 76 15.29 17.80 -10.26
N PRO A 77 14.66 16.77 -10.88
CA PRO A 77 13.23 16.80 -11.09
C PRO A 77 12.45 16.93 -9.79
N ASP A 78 11.28 17.56 -9.85
CA ASP A 78 10.43 17.75 -8.67
C ASP A 78 10.10 16.41 -7.98
N VAL A 79 9.82 15.37 -8.78
CA VAL A 79 9.69 13.99 -8.32
C VAL A 79 10.43 13.08 -9.30
N ALA A 80 11.20 12.12 -8.80
CA ALA A 80 11.91 11.15 -9.63
C ALA A 80 11.90 9.74 -9.02
N VAL A 81 11.78 8.72 -9.86
CA VAL A 81 12.10 7.34 -9.50
C VAL A 81 13.61 7.16 -9.63
N TYR A 82 14.28 6.55 -8.63
CA TYR A 82 15.72 6.32 -8.70
C TYR A 82 16.05 5.31 -9.80
N GLY A 83 17.06 5.60 -10.62
CA GLY A 83 17.56 4.67 -11.64
C GLY A 83 18.31 3.48 -11.04
N ASP A 84 19.11 3.72 -9.99
CA ASP A 84 19.76 2.69 -9.18
C ASP A 84 19.52 2.97 -7.70
N PRO A 85 18.70 2.17 -6.99
CA PRO A 85 18.47 2.31 -5.56
C PRO A 85 19.74 2.20 -4.70
N SER A 86 20.82 1.57 -5.21
CA SER A 86 22.10 1.46 -4.50
C SER A 86 22.79 2.82 -4.30
N GLU A 87 22.43 3.82 -5.09
CA GLU A 87 22.99 5.17 -5.02
C GLU A 87 22.44 5.97 -3.82
N LEU A 88 21.31 5.57 -3.21
CA LEU A 88 20.65 6.32 -2.13
C LEU A 88 21.55 6.57 -0.92
N HIS A 89 22.45 5.65 -0.62
CA HIS A 89 23.33 5.71 0.55
C HIS A 89 24.70 6.32 0.24
N LYS A 90 24.95 6.69 -1.02
CA LYS A 90 26.24 7.26 -1.45
C LYS A 90 26.21 8.77 -1.29
N ALA A 91 27.34 9.35 -0.88
CA ALA A 91 27.48 10.79 -0.82
C ALA A 91 27.59 11.37 -2.24
N GLY A 92 26.96 12.53 -2.46
CA GLY A 92 27.01 13.27 -3.72
C GLY A 92 25.77 13.07 -4.60
N TRP A 93 25.89 13.42 -5.87
CA TRP A 93 24.81 13.34 -6.87
C TRP A 93 24.71 11.92 -7.44
N ALA A 94 23.48 11.45 -7.64
CA ALA A 94 23.23 10.19 -8.34
C ALA A 94 23.87 10.23 -9.74
N LYS A 95 24.44 9.11 -10.21
CA LYS A 95 25.11 9.07 -11.51
C LYS A 95 24.21 8.67 -12.66
N THR A 96 23.13 7.97 -12.37
CA THR A 96 22.16 7.50 -13.36
C THR A 96 20.99 8.46 -13.44
N ALA A 97 20.55 8.79 -14.66
CA ALA A 97 19.29 9.51 -14.85
C ALA A 97 18.11 8.68 -14.31
N PRO A 98 17.08 9.34 -13.76
CA PRO A 98 15.90 8.64 -13.29
C PRO A 98 15.09 8.07 -14.46
N PRO A 99 14.60 6.82 -14.43
CA PRO A 99 13.78 6.26 -15.50
C PRO A 99 12.43 6.99 -15.65
N LEU A 100 11.92 7.60 -14.58
CA LEU A 100 10.76 8.48 -14.60
C LEU A 100 11.10 9.76 -13.83
N ALA A 101 10.91 10.90 -14.49
CA ALA A 101 10.96 12.23 -13.91
C ALA A 101 9.59 12.92 -14.04
N VAL A 102 9.17 13.65 -13.02
CA VAL A 102 7.93 14.42 -13.01
C VAL A 102 8.24 15.87 -12.68
N GLU A 103 7.68 16.78 -13.47
CA GLU A 103 7.84 18.23 -13.37
C GLU A 103 6.46 18.88 -13.20
N TYR A 104 6.33 19.85 -12.30
CA TYR A 104 5.10 20.58 -12.08
C TYR A 104 5.22 22.00 -12.64
N ALA A 105 4.53 22.27 -13.74
CA ALA A 105 4.57 23.56 -14.41
C ALA A 105 3.36 24.41 -14.01
N ASP A 106 3.61 25.50 -13.27
CA ASP A 106 2.61 26.49 -12.86
C ASP A 106 2.82 27.85 -13.56
N ARG A 107 2.01 28.85 -13.19
CA ARG A 107 2.05 30.21 -13.72
C ARG A 107 3.39 30.89 -13.48
N GLY A 108 3.94 31.45 -14.55
CA GLY A 108 5.19 32.23 -14.50
C GLY A 108 6.45 31.40 -14.70
N GLY A 109 6.32 30.08 -14.94
CA GLY A 109 7.44 29.25 -15.37
C GLY A 109 7.94 29.59 -16.78
N ASP A 110 9.23 29.40 -17.01
CA ASP A 110 9.85 29.57 -18.33
C ASP A 110 9.73 28.27 -19.14
N GLU A 111 8.91 28.30 -20.20
CA GLU A 111 8.70 27.14 -21.08
C GLU A 111 9.96 26.75 -21.85
N ALA A 112 10.84 27.70 -22.18
CA ALA A 112 12.08 27.37 -22.89
C ALA A 112 13.04 26.61 -21.98
N GLU A 113 13.14 27.03 -20.71
CA GLU A 113 13.91 26.35 -19.68
C GLU A 113 13.34 24.95 -19.37
N LEU A 114 12.02 24.83 -19.23
CA LEU A 114 11.35 23.54 -19.07
C LEU A 114 11.65 22.60 -20.25
N MET A 115 11.55 23.09 -21.48
CA MET A 115 11.87 22.29 -22.66
C MET A 115 13.35 21.90 -22.75
N GLU A 116 14.25 22.74 -22.22
CA GLU A 116 15.66 22.38 -22.09
C GLU A 116 15.88 21.30 -21.03
N ARG A 117 15.24 21.40 -19.87
CA ARG A 117 15.26 20.37 -18.83
C ARG A 117 14.76 19.02 -19.36
N ILE A 118 13.64 19.01 -20.08
CA ILE A 118 13.09 17.80 -20.72
C ILE A 118 14.11 17.20 -21.69
N ARG A 119 14.75 18.03 -22.53
CA ARG A 119 15.79 17.55 -23.47
C ARG A 119 16.97 16.93 -22.74
N ASP A 120 17.48 17.57 -21.70
CA ASP A 120 18.60 17.05 -20.92
C ASP A 120 18.24 15.71 -20.26
N LEU A 121 17.06 15.61 -19.65
CA LEU A 121 16.58 14.37 -19.04
C LEU A 121 16.55 13.21 -20.05
N LEU A 122 15.88 13.43 -21.19
CA LEU A 122 15.73 12.40 -22.23
C LEU A 122 17.09 12.01 -22.84
N GLN A 123 17.98 12.97 -23.09
CA GLN A 123 19.33 12.72 -23.64
C GLN A 123 20.20 11.89 -22.71
N HIS A 124 19.99 11.97 -21.40
CA HIS A 124 20.76 11.24 -20.39
C HIS A 124 20.11 9.93 -19.94
N GLY A 125 19.05 9.48 -20.62
CA GLY A 125 18.47 8.16 -20.43
C GLY A 125 17.17 8.11 -19.60
N THR A 126 16.61 9.25 -19.22
CA THR A 126 15.25 9.28 -18.66
C THR A 126 14.26 8.74 -19.69
N ARG A 127 13.46 7.74 -19.32
CA ARG A 127 12.54 7.06 -20.25
C ARG A 127 11.20 7.78 -20.36
N TYR A 128 10.75 8.38 -19.26
CA TYR A 128 9.51 9.13 -19.19
C TYR A 128 9.75 10.45 -18.46
N VAL A 129 9.35 11.56 -19.08
CA VAL A 129 9.21 12.85 -18.38
C VAL A 129 7.73 13.23 -18.40
N TRP A 130 7.14 13.36 -17.21
CA TRP A 130 5.74 13.77 -17.03
C TRP A 130 5.70 15.23 -16.58
N VAL A 131 5.12 16.10 -17.40
CA VAL A 131 4.89 17.49 -17.03
C VAL A 131 3.44 17.65 -16.60
N VAL A 132 3.24 17.81 -15.30
CA VAL A 132 1.94 18.09 -14.68
C VAL A 132 1.63 19.57 -14.85
N ARG A 133 0.63 19.90 -15.67
CA ARG A 133 0.28 21.29 -15.98
C ARG A 133 -0.71 21.81 -14.94
N LEU A 134 -0.25 22.66 -14.03
CA LEU A 134 -1.08 23.22 -12.95
C LEU A 134 -1.98 24.38 -13.40
N GLN A 135 -1.89 24.73 -14.69
CA GLN A 135 -2.70 25.74 -15.36
C GLN A 135 -3.62 25.16 -16.44
N GLY A 136 -4.81 25.72 -16.51
CA GLY A 136 -5.84 25.29 -17.45
C GLY A 136 -6.47 23.96 -17.04
N PRO A 137 -7.06 23.21 -17.99
CA PRO A 137 -7.58 21.87 -17.74
C PRO A 137 -6.49 20.95 -17.19
N ARG A 138 -6.84 20.13 -16.18
CA ARG A 138 -5.96 19.12 -15.60
C ARG A 138 -5.49 18.17 -16.69
N ARG A 139 -4.17 18.09 -16.87
CA ARG A 139 -3.53 17.26 -17.89
C ARG A 139 -2.07 17.04 -17.55
N VAL A 140 -1.55 15.94 -18.05
CA VAL A 140 -0.13 15.66 -18.02
C VAL A 140 0.38 15.54 -19.44
N GLU A 141 1.44 16.28 -19.75
CA GLU A 141 2.19 16.09 -20.99
C GLU A 141 3.24 15.01 -20.74
N VAL A 142 3.26 13.98 -21.58
CA VAL A 142 4.22 12.90 -21.48
C VAL A 142 5.20 13.01 -22.64
N TYR A 143 6.47 13.06 -22.27
CA TYR A 143 7.61 13.08 -23.17
C TYR A 143 8.38 11.76 -23.03
N GLU A 144 8.69 11.15 -24.17
CA GLU A 144 9.41 9.90 -24.31
C GLU A 144 10.49 10.09 -25.41
N PRO A 145 11.62 9.37 -25.35
CA PRO A 145 12.62 9.41 -26.41
C PRO A 145 12.02 9.05 -27.78
N ASP A 146 12.36 9.82 -28.81
CA ASP A 146 11.98 9.59 -30.21
C ASP A 146 10.47 9.47 -30.48
N ARG A 147 9.63 9.97 -29.58
CA ARG A 147 8.17 9.99 -29.73
C ARG A 147 7.64 11.42 -29.68
N PRO A 148 6.55 11.73 -30.41
CA PRO A 148 5.87 13.01 -30.23
C PRO A 148 5.31 13.09 -28.82
N MET A 149 5.32 14.31 -28.25
CA MET A 149 4.66 14.57 -26.97
C MET A 149 3.19 14.22 -27.06
N ARG A 150 2.68 13.56 -26.02
CA ARG A 150 1.26 13.23 -25.87
C ARG A 150 0.68 13.92 -24.64
N VAL A 151 -0.59 14.30 -24.72
CA VAL A 151 -1.36 14.84 -23.60
C VAL A 151 -2.24 13.73 -23.05
N VAL A 152 -2.26 13.59 -21.73
CA VAL A 152 -3.17 12.70 -21.00
C VAL A 152 -4.10 13.56 -20.16
N THR A 153 -5.41 13.35 -20.30
CA THR A 153 -6.45 14.10 -19.58
C THR A 153 -7.02 13.30 -18.41
N ALA A 154 -7.93 13.91 -17.64
CA ALA A 154 -8.51 13.29 -16.44
C ALA A 154 -9.28 11.98 -16.71
N GLU A 155 -9.74 11.78 -17.94
CA GLU A 155 -10.46 10.59 -18.39
C GLU A 155 -9.53 9.40 -18.67
N GLU A 156 -8.23 9.64 -18.72
CA GLU A 156 -7.20 8.67 -19.05
C GLU A 156 -6.26 8.42 -17.87
N ALA A 157 -5.47 7.36 -17.96
CA ALA A 157 -4.45 7.06 -16.98
C ALA A 157 -3.05 7.06 -17.61
N LEU A 158 -2.10 7.57 -16.83
CA LEU A 158 -0.67 7.58 -17.14
C LEU A 158 -0.10 6.20 -16.87
N THR A 159 0.70 5.72 -17.81
CA THR A 159 1.48 4.48 -17.72
C THR A 159 2.95 4.78 -17.97
N ALA A 160 3.83 4.08 -17.25
CA ALA A 160 5.27 4.08 -17.47
C ALA A 160 5.77 2.63 -17.44
N GLU A 161 5.64 1.95 -18.59
CA GLU A 161 5.95 0.52 -18.71
C GLU A 161 7.39 0.22 -18.29
N GLY A 162 7.57 -0.80 -17.45
CA GLY A 162 8.87 -1.18 -16.90
C GLY A 162 9.45 -0.17 -15.91
N VAL A 163 8.64 0.75 -15.38
CA VAL A 163 8.99 1.65 -14.27
C VAL A 163 7.91 1.64 -13.19
N LEU A 164 6.64 1.73 -13.59
CA LEU A 164 5.47 1.58 -12.73
C LEU A 164 4.72 0.30 -13.09
N THR A 165 4.17 -0.37 -12.08
CA THR A 165 3.25 -1.49 -12.29
C THR A 165 1.85 -0.98 -12.53
N ASN A 166 1.41 0.00 -11.75
CA ASN A 166 0.04 0.46 -11.74
C ASN A 166 -0.12 1.76 -12.53
N PRO A 167 -1.24 1.93 -13.25
CA PRO A 167 -1.55 3.19 -13.91
C PRO A 167 -1.89 4.28 -12.87
N VAL A 168 -1.54 5.52 -13.20
CA VAL A 168 -1.75 6.72 -12.37
C VAL A 168 -2.78 7.62 -13.05
N THR A 169 -3.90 7.92 -12.41
CA THR A 169 -4.85 8.89 -12.95
C THR A 169 -4.27 10.30 -12.88
N VAL A 170 -4.64 11.17 -13.83
CA VAL A 170 -4.16 12.56 -13.83
C VAL A 170 -4.51 13.25 -12.51
N ASP A 171 -5.72 13.08 -11.98
CA ASP A 171 -6.16 13.73 -10.75
C ASP A 171 -5.34 13.35 -9.51
N ALA A 172 -4.82 12.12 -9.45
CA ALA A 172 -3.97 11.66 -8.36
C ALA A 172 -2.63 12.42 -8.26
N LEU A 173 -2.23 13.12 -9.33
CA LEU A 173 -1.04 13.99 -9.32
C LEU A 173 -1.37 15.43 -8.88
N TYR A 174 -2.63 15.80 -8.73
CA TYR A 174 -3.03 17.15 -8.30
C TYR A 174 -3.53 17.19 -6.86
N ASP A 175 -4.30 16.17 -6.48
CA ASP A 175 -5.24 16.22 -5.37
C ASP A 175 -4.98 15.07 -4.38
N PRO A 176 -4.76 15.37 -3.08
CA PRO A 176 -4.49 14.36 -2.05
C PRO A 176 -5.58 13.30 -1.91
N ASP A 177 -6.86 13.64 -2.08
CA ASP A 177 -7.97 12.69 -1.92
C ASP A 177 -7.95 11.66 -3.07
N HIS A 178 -7.62 12.10 -4.28
CA HIS A 178 -7.45 11.22 -5.43
C HIS A 178 -6.16 10.41 -5.34
N ALA A 179 -5.10 10.98 -4.76
CA ALA A 179 -3.86 10.28 -4.48
C ALA A 179 -4.07 9.12 -3.50
N GLU A 180 -4.86 9.33 -2.43
CA GLU A 180 -5.06 8.35 -1.35
C GLU A 180 -5.55 6.99 -1.89
N ALA A 181 -6.53 6.99 -2.80
CA ALA A 181 -7.05 5.76 -3.39
C ALA A 181 -5.97 5.00 -4.19
N ALA A 182 -5.15 5.73 -4.97
CA ALA A 182 -4.05 5.14 -5.74
C ALA A 182 -2.95 4.59 -4.82
N ILE A 183 -2.59 5.34 -3.79
CA ILE A 183 -1.61 4.93 -2.77
C ILE A 183 -2.09 3.67 -2.06
N PHE A 184 -3.34 3.66 -1.60
CA PHE A 184 -3.90 2.53 -0.88
C PHE A 184 -3.89 1.25 -1.72
N ARG A 185 -4.32 1.34 -2.99
CA ARG A 185 -4.20 0.23 -3.96
C ARG A 185 -2.75 -0.24 -4.08
N ASN A 186 -1.80 0.68 -4.27
CA ASN A 186 -0.40 0.33 -4.45
C ASN A 186 0.17 -0.38 -3.20
N LEU A 187 -0.16 0.08 -1.99
CA LEU A 187 0.27 -0.53 -0.72
C LEU A 187 -0.30 -1.94 -0.53
N LEU A 188 -1.55 -2.19 -0.97
CA LEU A 188 -2.11 -3.55 -1.00
C LEU A 188 -1.32 -4.44 -1.96
N ASN A 189 -1.04 -3.96 -3.18
CA ASN A 189 -0.31 -4.74 -4.17
C ASN A 189 1.12 -5.09 -3.70
N ARG A 190 1.80 -4.18 -2.98
CA ARG A 190 3.09 -4.48 -2.33
C ARG A 190 3.03 -5.61 -1.31
N ARG A 191 1.86 -5.89 -0.74
CA ARG A 191 1.60 -7.01 0.18
C ARG A 191 1.07 -8.26 -0.52
N GLY A 192 1.04 -8.27 -1.85
CA GLY A 192 0.46 -9.36 -2.64
C GLY A 192 -1.06 -9.40 -2.61
N VAL A 193 -1.71 -8.30 -2.21
CA VAL A 193 -3.17 -8.16 -2.18
C VAL A 193 -3.61 -7.36 -3.39
N GLU A 194 -4.50 -7.91 -4.22
CA GLU A 194 -4.94 -7.28 -5.47
C GLU A 194 -5.78 -6.02 -5.22
N SER A 195 -6.75 -6.09 -4.31
CA SER A 195 -7.69 -5.01 -4.02
C SER A 195 -8.27 -5.11 -2.60
N LEU A 196 -8.95 -4.05 -2.16
CA LEU A 196 -9.64 -4.04 -0.88
C LEU A 196 -10.80 -5.04 -0.87
N GLU A 197 -11.48 -5.20 -2.00
CA GLU A 197 -12.55 -6.15 -2.22
C GLU A 197 -12.04 -7.58 -2.06
N ALA A 198 -10.91 -7.92 -2.71
CA ALA A 198 -10.27 -9.23 -2.58
C ALA A 198 -9.86 -9.51 -1.12
N LEU A 199 -9.32 -8.52 -0.42
CA LEU A 199 -8.98 -8.65 1.01
C LEU A 199 -10.23 -8.92 1.87
N ARG A 200 -11.31 -8.18 1.62
CA ARG A 200 -12.59 -8.36 2.34
C ARG A 200 -13.22 -9.71 2.03
N GLU A 201 -13.13 -10.19 0.80
CA GLU A 201 -13.62 -11.52 0.42
C GLU A 201 -12.84 -12.63 1.10
N ALA A 202 -11.51 -12.54 1.10
CA ALA A 202 -10.65 -13.48 1.82
C ALA A 202 -11.01 -13.54 3.33
N GLY A 203 -11.14 -12.37 3.98
CA GLY A 203 -11.52 -12.31 5.40
C GLY A 203 -12.94 -12.84 5.68
N ARG A 204 -13.90 -12.61 4.78
CA ARG A 204 -15.25 -13.20 4.91
C ARG A 204 -15.23 -14.71 4.75
N ALA A 205 -14.43 -15.23 3.82
CA ALA A 205 -14.30 -16.66 3.60
C ALA A 205 -13.67 -17.35 4.82
N GLU A 206 -12.60 -16.77 5.38
CA GLU A 206 -11.94 -17.23 6.61
C GLU A 206 -12.92 -17.23 7.78
N GLY A 207 -13.58 -16.10 8.06
CA GLY A 207 -14.54 -16.02 9.17
C GLY A 207 -15.74 -16.97 9.02
N LYS A 208 -16.18 -17.25 7.79
CA LYS A 208 -17.24 -18.25 7.53
C LYS A 208 -16.74 -19.67 7.81
N ALA A 209 -15.49 -19.98 7.45
CA ALA A 209 -14.90 -21.29 7.71
C ALA A 209 -14.72 -21.53 9.21
N GLU A 210 -14.18 -20.55 9.94
CA GLU A 210 -14.01 -20.61 11.38
C GLU A 210 -15.36 -20.74 12.10
N GLY A 211 -16.33 -19.90 11.76
CA GLY A 211 -17.67 -19.95 12.37
C GLY A 211 -18.40 -21.27 12.10
N LYS A 212 -18.20 -21.87 10.92
CA LYS A 212 -18.73 -23.20 10.61
C LYS A 212 -18.05 -24.27 11.46
N ALA A 213 -16.72 -24.29 11.55
CA ALA A 213 -15.97 -25.26 12.32
C ALA A 213 -16.32 -25.20 13.82
N GLU A 214 -16.39 -23.98 14.37
CA GLU A 214 -16.80 -23.77 15.76
C GLU A 214 -18.27 -24.20 15.98
N GLY A 215 -19.16 -23.87 15.05
CA GLY A 215 -20.57 -24.28 15.10
C GLY A 215 -20.76 -25.79 15.06
N GLU A 216 -20.00 -26.50 14.21
CA GLU A 216 -20.03 -27.97 14.11
C GLU A 216 -19.51 -28.62 15.41
N SER A 217 -18.35 -28.21 15.92
CA SER A 217 -17.79 -28.71 17.18
C SER A 217 -18.73 -28.49 18.37
N ASN A 218 -19.25 -27.27 18.52
CA ASN A 218 -20.20 -26.94 19.58
C ASN A 218 -21.52 -27.70 19.42
N GLY A 219 -21.97 -27.89 18.17
CA GLY A 219 -23.17 -28.65 17.82
C GLY A 219 -23.04 -30.13 18.18
N GLU A 220 -21.90 -30.74 17.87
CA GLU A 220 -21.59 -32.14 18.15
C GLU A 220 -21.59 -32.42 19.66
N VAL A 221 -20.86 -31.61 20.44
CA VAL A 221 -20.81 -31.75 21.91
C VAL A 221 -22.21 -31.58 22.53
N LYS A 222 -22.98 -30.57 22.09
CA LYS A 222 -24.35 -30.36 22.58
C LYS A 222 -25.27 -31.52 22.18
N GLY A 223 -25.13 -32.02 20.95
CA GLY A 223 -25.89 -33.14 20.42
C GLY A 223 -25.63 -34.43 21.19
N GLU A 224 -24.36 -34.76 21.42
CA GLU A 224 -23.95 -35.93 22.19
C GLU A 224 -24.47 -35.86 23.63
N ARG A 225 -24.37 -34.69 24.27
CA ARG A 225 -24.88 -34.51 25.64
C ARG A 225 -26.38 -34.76 25.71
N ARG A 226 -27.14 -34.14 24.81
CA ARG A 226 -28.60 -34.36 24.70
C ARG A 226 -28.93 -35.82 24.41
N GLY A 227 -28.15 -36.50 23.57
CA GLY A 227 -28.29 -37.92 23.28
C GLY A 227 -28.09 -38.80 24.52
N ARG A 228 -27.05 -38.55 25.31
CA ARG A 228 -26.78 -39.28 26.56
C ARG A 228 -27.86 -39.00 27.63
N GLN A 229 -28.27 -37.74 27.79
CA GLN A 229 -29.38 -37.37 28.67
C GLN A 229 -30.67 -38.14 28.31
N ARG A 230 -31.04 -38.16 27.02
CA ARG A 230 -32.20 -38.91 26.53
C ARG A 230 -32.06 -40.41 26.76
N THR A 231 -30.89 -40.97 26.50
CA THR A 231 -30.60 -42.40 26.69
C THR A 231 -30.79 -42.80 28.16
N LEU A 232 -30.23 -42.03 29.08
CA LEU A 232 -30.38 -42.27 30.52
C LEU A 232 -31.84 -42.26 30.96
N ARG A 233 -32.63 -41.29 30.49
CA ARG A 233 -34.07 -41.19 30.77
C ARG A 233 -34.86 -42.38 30.24
N VAL A 234 -34.54 -42.84 29.02
CA VAL A 234 -35.20 -44.03 28.44
C VAL A 234 -34.93 -45.27 29.29
N ILE A 235 -33.69 -45.48 29.74
CA ILE A 235 -33.35 -46.63 30.59
C ILE A 235 -34.08 -46.55 31.94
N LEU A 236 -34.07 -45.39 32.59
CA LEU A 236 -34.78 -45.16 33.85
C LEU A 236 -36.28 -45.46 33.72
N SER A 237 -36.93 -44.93 32.68
CA SER A 237 -38.35 -45.17 32.40
C SER A 237 -38.64 -46.65 32.16
N SER A 238 -37.81 -47.35 31.39
CA SER A 238 -37.96 -48.79 31.13
C SER A 238 -37.85 -49.66 32.39
N ARG A 239 -37.13 -49.17 33.41
CA ARG A 239 -36.99 -49.82 34.72
C ARG A 239 -38.04 -49.40 35.74
N GLY A 240 -38.97 -48.52 35.36
CA GLY A 240 -39.97 -47.97 36.29
C GLY A 240 -39.38 -47.06 37.37
N LEU A 241 -38.20 -46.49 37.14
CA LEU A 241 -37.54 -45.57 38.07
C LEU A 241 -37.94 -44.13 37.73
N THR A 242 -38.74 -43.52 38.61
CA THR A 242 -39.24 -42.14 38.43
C THR A 242 -38.23 -41.12 38.95
N LEU A 243 -37.92 -40.11 38.13
CA LEU A 243 -37.08 -38.99 38.50
C LEU A 243 -37.87 -37.92 39.28
N THR A 244 -37.26 -37.35 40.31
CA THR A 244 -37.73 -36.07 40.88
C THR A 244 -37.31 -34.89 39.99
N PRO A 245 -37.95 -33.71 40.11
CA PRO A 245 -37.56 -32.52 39.35
C PRO A 245 -36.08 -32.15 39.55
N ASP A 246 -35.58 -32.28 40.78
CA ASP A 246 -34.17 -31.98 41.10
C ASP A 246 -33.22 -32.98 40.44
N GLN A 247 -33.57 -34.27 40.40
CA GLN A 247 -32.78 -35.29 39.72
C GLN A 247 -32.77 -35.10 38.20
N ASP A 248 -33.88 -34.65 37.62
CA ASP A 248 -33.93 -34.33 36.20
C ASP A 248 -33.08 -33.08 35.86
N ALA A 249 -33.07 -32.09 36.75
CA ALA A 249 -32.18 -30.93 36.63
C ALA A 249 -30.68 -31.33 36.75
N LEU A 250 -30.34 -32.32 37.58
CA LEU A 250 -28.98 -32.88 37.63
C LEU A 250 -28.58 -33.52 36.30
N ILE A 251 -29.49 -34.25 35.63
CA ILE A 251 -29.25 -34.80 34.28
C ILE A 251 -29.05 -33.68 33.26
N GLU A 252 -29.85 -32.61 33.31
CA GLU A 252 -29.71 -31.47 32.41
C GLU A 252 -28.38 -30.73 32.56
N ALA A 253 -27.89 -30.59 33.79
CA ALA A 253 -26.64 -29.89 34.10
C ALA A 253 -25.37 -30.75 33.94
N ALA A 254 -25.51 -32.08 33.93
CA ALA A 254 -24.37 -32.99 33.90
C ALA A 254 -23.55 -32.92 32.60
N ASP A 255 -22.24 -33.10 32.74
CA ASP A 255 -21.31 -33.19 31.63
C ASP A 255 -21.30 -34.61 30.99
N LEU A 256 -20.64 -34.72 29.84
CA LEU A 256 -20.56 -35.96 29.07
C LEU A 256 -19.98 -37.15 29.89
N PRO A 257 -18.86 -37.00 30.63
CA PRO A 257 -18.33 -38.05 31.50
C PRO A 257 -19.32 -38.50 32.58
N THR A 258 -19.94 -37.56 33.29
CA THR A 258 -20.90 -37.86 34.35
C THR A 258 -22.10 -38.63 33.81
N LEU A 259 -22.67 -38.18 32.69
CA LEU A 259 -23.78 -38.87 32.02
C LEU A 259 -23.40 -40.29 31.60
N THR A 260 -22.16 -40.51 31.15
CA THR A 260 -21.69 -41.86 30.77
C THR A 260 -21.61 -42.79 31.97
N GLU A 261 -21.07 -42.31 33.08
CA GLU A 261 -20.98 -43.09 34.30
C GLU A 261 -22.37 -43.44 34.83
N TRP A 262 -23.31 -42.48 34.80
CA TRP A 262 -24.70 -42.76 35.16
C TRP A 262 -25.35 -43.76 34.22
N ILE A 263 -25.13 -43.69 32.90
CA ILE A 263 -25.63 -44.70 31.94
C ILE A 263 -25.04 -46.10 32.23
N ARG A 264 -23.78 -46.21 32.67
CA ARG A 264 -23.19 -47.50 33.05
C ARG A 264 -23.78 -48.04 34.35
N ARG A 265 -23.99 -47.16 35.35
CA ARG A 265 -24.49 -47.52 36.68
C ARG A 265 -25.98 -47.80 36.70
N VAL A 266 -26.76 -47.15 35.84
CA VAL A 266 -28.23 -47.21 35.89
C VAL A 266 -28.78 -48.61 35.64
N ALA A 267 -28.00 -49.58 35.15
CA ALA A 267 -28.42 -50.99 35.08
C ALA A 267 -28.27 -51.74 36.42
N LEU A 268 -27.42 -51.27 37.32
CA LEU A 268 -26.96 -51.99 38.51
C LEU A 268 -27.62 -51.51 39.81
N VAL A 269 -28.11 -50.27 39.84
CA VAL A 269 -28.67 -49.65 41.05
C VAL A 269 -30.18 -49.93 41.21
N PRO A 270 -30.71 -50.06 42.43
CA PRO A 270 -32.13 -50.36 42.66
C PRO A 270 -33.04 -49.13 42.64
N SER A 271 -32.50 -47.91 42.76
CA SER A 271 -33.27 -46.65 42.84
C SER A 271 -32.54 -45.48 42.16
N THR A 272 -33.25 -44.38 41.90
CA THR A 272 -32.67 -43.12 41.41
C THR A 272 -31.73 -42.48 42.44
N ASP A 273 -32.05 -42.52 43.73
CA ASP A 273 -31.17 -42.00 44.78
C ASP A 273 -29.80 -42.71 44.79
N ALA A 274 -29.80 -44.04 44.60
CA ALA A 274 -28.55 -44.81 44.50
C ALA A 274 -27.75 -44.53 43.22
N LEU A 275 -28.42 -44.04 42.16
CA LEU A 275 -27.74 -43.61 40.92
C LEU A 275 -26.96 -42.30 41.15
N PHE A 276 -27.61 -41.33 41.79
CA PHE A 276 -27.07 -39.97 41.99
C PHE A 276 -26.23 -39.80 43.26
N SER A 277 -26.22 -40.80 44.15
CA SER A 277 -25.36 -40.77 45.34
C SER A 277 -23.87 -40.74 44.96
N PRO A 278 -23.05 -39.92 45.67
CA PRO A 278 -21.59 -39.98 45.56
C PRO A 278 -21.08 -41.38 45.83
N ARG A 279 -19.94 -41.75 45.22
CA ARG A 279 -19.20 -42.95 45.64
C ARG A 279 -18.55 -42.71 46.99
#